data_AF-A0A2H0SUD6-F1
#
_entry.id   AF-A0A2H0SUD6-F1
#
_cell.length_a   1.000
_cell.length_b   1.000
_cell.length_c   1.000
_cell.angle_alpha   90.00
_cell.angle_beta   90.00
_cell.angle_gamma   90.00
#
_symmetry.space_group_name_H-M   'P 1'
#
loop_
_entity.id
_entity.type
_entity.pdbx_description
1 polymer ?
#
loop_
_entity_poly.entity_id
_entity_poly.type
_entity_poly.pdbx_seq_one_letter_code
_entity_poly.pdbx_strand_id
1 'polypeptide(L)'
;MKSVIKAVTVLVIGGTIYSASQTDIVDNFSKDTGLTQQEAEQYVSEISEEDLFSFSEIGSDFIEEGQELVGFAAEIDCDNYYYEWETSTLTCEQGKYQIKKFGNSEIILGRAYKVLDTEDASEEDIRWVIKNIDKLNKDFELEIISSVLDPPTIVDLKKTNSYNKALLTAALDSK
;
A
#
# COMPACT_ATOMS: atom_id res chain seq x y z
N MET A 1 14.72 21.32 25.90
CA MET A 1 13.31 20.95 26.09
C MET A 1 12.75 20.59 24.73
N LYS A 2 12.59 19.30 24.42
CA LYS A 2 11.88 18.89 23.20
C LYS A 2 10.39 18.82 23.57
N SER A 3 9.59 19.77 23.08
CA SER A 3 8.14 19.66 23.17
C SER A 3 7.68 18.63 22.15
N VAL A 4 7.36 17.43 22.61
CA VAL A 4 6.56 16.49 21.82
C VAL A 4 5.16 17.09 21.79
N ILE A 5 4.82 17.77 20.69
CA ILE A 5 3.42 18.03 20.39
C ILE A 5 2.84 16.64 20.14
N LYS A 6 2.11 16.10 21.12
CA LYS A 6 1.41 14.84 20.97
C LYS A 6 0.25 15.06 19.99
N ALA A 7 0.57 15.09 18.70
CA ALA A 7 -0.46 15.08 17.67
C ALA A 7 -1.18 13.73 17.73
N VAL A 8 -2.51 13.81 17.67
CA VAL A 8 -3.39 12.64 17.65
C VAL A 8 -4.03 12.60 16.27
N THR A 9 -3.86 11.47 15.60
CA THR A 9 -4.53 11.18 14.34
C THR A 9 -5.85 10.49 14.66
N VAL A 10 -6.95 11.01 14.11
CA VAL A 10 -8.28 10.43 14.27
C VAL A 10 -8.64 9.70 12.98
N LEU A 11 -8.89 8.39 13.10
CA LEU A 11 -9.35 7.54 11.99
C LEU A 11 -10.81 7.15 12.24
N VAL A 12 -11.65 7.31 11.23
CA VAL A 12 -13.05 6.86 11.27
C VAL A 12 -13.15 5.61 10.40
N ILE A 13 -13.49 4.48 11.02
CA ILE A 13 -13.60 3.17 10.36
C ILE A 13 -14.88 2.53 10.88
N GLY A 14 -15.84 2.16 10.01
CA GLY A 14 -17.06 1.48 10.51
C GLY A 14 -17.89 2.31 11.46
N GLY A 15 -17.93 3.64 11.29
CA GLY A 15 -18.52 4.57 12.25
C GLY A 15 -17.85 4.61 13.63
N THR A 16 -16.78 3.83 13.84
CA THR A 16 -15.97 3.80 15.04
C THR A 16 -14.83 4.80 14.91
N ILE A 17 -14.63 5.58 15.96
CA ILE A 17 -13.53 6.55 16.04
C ILE A 17 -12.35 5.87 16.73
N TYR A 18 -11.23 5.84 16.02
CA TYR A 18 -9.94 5.39 16.52
C TYR A 18 -9.02 6.60 16.68
N SER A 19 -8.30 6.66 17.80
CA SER A 19 -7.34 7.73 18.07
C SER A 19 -5.94 7.13 18.19
N ALA A 20 -5.08 7.40 17.21
CA ALA A 20 -3.69 6.97 17.22
C ALA A 20 -2.79 8.14 17.59
N SER A 21 -1.80 7.93 18.46
CA SER A 21 -0.78 8.96 18.68
C SER A 21 0.20 8.96 17.50
N GLN A 22 0.74 10.13 17.16
CA GLN A 22 1.80 10.21 16.15
C GLN A 22 3.01 9.33 16.50
N THR A 23 3.31 9.17 17.79
CA THR A 23 4.36 8.28 18.27
C THR A 23 4.09 6.82 17.89
N ASP A 24 2.86 6.32 18.11
CA ASP A 24 2.53 4.92 17.75
C ASP A 24 2.61 4.69 16.23
N ILE A 25 2.23 5.69 15.44
CA ILE A 25 2.33 5.64 13.97
C ILE A 25 3.80 5.58 13.55
N VAL A 26 4.64 6.45 14.10
CA VAL A 26 6.09 6.47 13.83
C VAL A 26 6.75 5.16 14.24
N ASP A 27 6.42 4.64 15.43
CA ASP A 27 6.97 3.38 15.94
C ASP A 27 6.61 2.20 15.03
N ASN A 28 5.33 2.11 14.65
CA ASN A 28 4.85 1.08 13.73
C ASN A 28 5.46 1.23 12.32
N PHE A 29 5.59 2.45 11.82
CA PHE A 29 6.19 2.74 10.51
C PHE A 29 7.69 2.42 10.47
N SER A 30 8.45 2.84 11.48
CA SER A 30 9.87 2.51 11.64
C SER A 30 10.09 1.01 11.72
N LYS A 31 9.25 0.30 12.49
CA LYS A 31 9.32 -1.16 12.63
C LYS A 31 9.06 -1.89 11.31
N ASP A 32 8.10 -1.42 10.51
CA ASP A 32 7.75 -2.05 9.24
C ASP A 32 8.78 -1.79 8.13
N THR A 33 9.27 -0.56 8.05
CA THR A 33 10.19 -0.12 6.98
C THR A 33 11.67 -0.40 7.30
N GLY A 34 12.02 -0.59 8.57
CA GLY A 34 13.40 -0.68 9.03
C GLY A 34 14.13 0.65 9.10
N LEU A 35 13.44 1.77 8.85
CA LEU A 35 14.00 3.11 9.01
C LEU A 35 14.32 3.41 10.46
N THR A 36 15.31 4.29 10.69
CA THR A 36 15.55 4.80 12.03
C THR A 36 14.35 5.63 12.50
N GLN A 37 14.21 5.77 13.82
CA GLN A 37 13.16 6.60 14.42
C GLN A 37 13.14 8.03 13.86
N GLN A 38 14.31 8.65 13.66
CA GLN A 38 14.38 10.01 13.13
C GLN A 38 13.91 10.09 11.66
N GLU A 39 14.24 9.11 10.83
CA GLU A 39 13.79 9.05 9.43
C GLU A 39 12.28 8.78 9.34
N ALA A 40 11.77 7.91 10.21
CA ALA A 40 10.35 7.61 10.33
C ALA A 40 9.56 8.83 10.81
N GLU A 41 10.04 9.54 11.84
CA GLU A 41 9.47 10.80 12.32
C GLU A 41 9.40 11.83 11.18
N GLN A 42 10.52 11.99 10.45
CA GLN A 42 10.60 12.93 9.34
C GLN A 42 9.55 12.60 8.27
N TYR A 43 9.52 11.36 7.78
CA TYR A 43 8.58 10.92 6.75
C TYR A 43 7.13 11.15 7.18
N VAL A 44 6.75 10.69 8.39
CA VAL A 44 5.38 10.85 8.90
C VAL A 44 5.01 12.32 9.09
N SER A 45 5.96 13.18 9.44
CA SER A 45 5.73 14.61 9.63
C SER A 45 5.62 15.42 8.34
N GLU A 46 6.12 14.88 7.22
CA GLU A 46 6.09 15.52 5.91
C GLU A 46 4.80 15.22 5.13
N ILE A 47 3.99 14.25 5.58
CA ILE A 47 2.67 13.96 5.02
C ILE A 47 1.74 15.14 5.31
N SER A 48 1.27 15.76 4.25
CA SER A 48 0.41 16.94 4.34
C SER A 48 -1.07 16.54 4.41
N GLU A 49 -1.96 17.45 4.83
CA GLU A 49 -3.40 17.18 4.84
C GLU A 49 -3.98 16.92 3.45
N GLU A 50 -3.36 17.46 2.39
CA GLU A 50 -3.77 17.24 0.99
C GLU A 50 -3.37 15.84 0.47
N ASP A 51 -2.43 15.18 1.13
CA ASP A 51 -2.06 13.79 0.87
C ASP A 51 -2.95 12.78 1.63
N LEU A 52 -3.89 13.27 2.45
CA LEU A 52 -4.81 12.43 3.21
C LEU A 52 -6.08 12.18 2.39
N PHE A 53 -6.19 10.96 1.88
CA PHE A 53 -7.33 10.50 1.11
C PHE A 53 -8.28 9.63 1.94
N SER A 54 -9.56 9.61 1.55
CA SER A 54 -10.53 8.70 2.15
C SER A 54 -10.23 7.24 1.78
N PHE A 55 -10.63 6.27 2.61
CA PHE A 55 -10.44 4.85 2.27
C PHE A 55 -11.18 4.46 0.98
N SER A 56 -12.32 5.08 0.67
CA SER A 56 -13.03 4.84 -0.59
C SER A 56 -12.26 5.37 -1.80
N GLU A 57 -11.58 6.51 -1.67
CA GLU A 57 -10.74 7.10 -2.72
C GLU A 57 -9.51 6.24 -2.99
N ILE A 58 -8.70 5.99 -1.95
CA ILE A 58 -7.55 5.06 -2.01
C ILE A 58 -7.98 3.71 -2.60
N GLY A 59 -9.12 3.20 -2.12
CA GLY A 59 -9.64 1.92 -2.56
C GLY A 59 -10.12 1.90 -4.02
N SER A 60 -10.53 3.04 -4.57
CA SER A 60 -10.95 3.14 -5.97
C SER A 60 -9.75 3.25 -6.89
N ASP A 61 -8.72 4.01 -6.52
CA ASP A 61 -7.48 4.15 -7.29
C ASP A 61 -6.80 2.79 -7.49
N PHE A 62 -6.59 2.02 -6.41
CA PHE A 62 -6.05 0.66 -6.51
C PHE A 62 -6.90 -0.30 -7.37
N ILE A 63 -8.22 -0.11 -7.41
CA ILE A 63 -9.09 -0.94 -8.26
C ILE A 63 -8.92 -0.55 -9.73
N GLU A 64 -8.84 0.74 -10.03
CA GLU A 64 -8.67 1.27 -11.38
C GLU A 64 -7.31 0.84 -11.94
N GLU A 65 -6.22 1.16 -11.26
CA GLU A 65 -4.85 0.79 -11.65
C GLU A 65 -4.72 -0.74 -11.83
N GLY A 66 -5.23 -1.50 -10.87
CA GLY A 66 -5.17 -2.96 -10.95
C GLY A 66 -6.00 -3.54 -12.11
N GLN A 67 -7.13 -2.91 -12.48
CA GLN A 67 -7.92 -3.31 -13.65
C GLN A 67 -7.20 -2.99 -14.96
N GLU A 68 -6.54 -1.84 -15.05
CA GLU A 68 -5.71 -1.48 -16.20
C GLU A 68 -4.58 -2.50 -16.39
N LEU A 69 -3.88 -2.88 -15.33
CA LEU A 69 -2.81 -3.88 -15.38
C LEU A 69 -3.31 -5.26 -15.80
N VAL A 70 -4.47 -5.69 -15.27
CA VAL A 70 -5.08 -6.97 -15.67
C VAL A 70 -5.54 -6.93 -17.13
N GLY A 71 -6.07 -5.80 -17.59
CA GLY A 71 -6.45 -5.57 -18.99
C GLY A 71 -5.22 -5.62 -19.91
N PHE A 72 -4.18 -4.86 -19.59
CA PHE A 72 -2.91 -4.86 -20.30
C PHE A 72 -2.32 -6.27 -20.40
N ALA A 73 -2.28 -7.02 -19.29
CA ALA A 73 -1.79 -8.39 -19.30
C ALA A 73 -2.58 -9.32 -20.24
N ALA A 74 -3.88 -9.09 -20.43
CA ALA A 74 -4.71 -9.87 -21.36
C ALA A 74 -4.39 -9.59 -22.83
N GLU A 75 -3.89 -8.39 -23.14
CA GLU A 75 -3.53 -7.94 -24.49
C GLU A 75 -2.10 -8.32 -24.89
N ILE A 76 -1.25 -8.75 -23.94
CA ILE A 76 0.11 -9.21 -24.23
C ILE A 76 0.08 -10.47 -25.12
N ASP A 77 0.76 -10.38 -26.26
CA ASP A 77 0.89 -11.43 -27.28
C ASP A 77 2.33 -11.92 -27.35
N CYS A 78 2.59 -13.01 -26.62
CA CYS A 78 3.89 -13.64 -26.52
C CYS A 78 4.30 -14.47 -27.74
N ASP A 79 3.39 -14.70 -28.70
CA ASP A 79 3.67 -15.47 -29.91
C ASP A 79 4.23 -14.58 -31.02
N ASN A 80 3.78 -13.32 -31.08
CA ASN A 80 4.10 -12.41 -32.19
C ASN A 80 5.04 -11.25 -31.82
N TYR A 81 5.25 -10.97 -30.53
CA TYR A 81 6.05 -9.83 -30.08
C TYR A 81 7.09 -10.22 -29.05
N TYR A 82 8.21 -9.49 -29.09
CA TYR A 82 9.19 -9.45 -28.01
C TYR A 82 9.05 -8.12 -27.28
N TYR A 83 8.96 -8.17 -25.96
CA TYR A 83 8.78 -7.00 -25.11
C TYR A 83 10.10 -6.56 -24.47
N GLU A 84 10.28 -5.25 -24.29
CA GLU A 84 11.54 -4.67 -23.77
C GLU A 84 11.89 -5.14 -22.35
N TRP A 85 10.88 -5.49 -21.56
CA TRP A 85 11.04 -5.99 -20.20
C TRP A 85 11.45 -7.47 -20.14
N GLU A 86 11.47 -8.19 -21.27
CA GLU A 86 11.92 -9.58 -21.29
C GLU A 86 13.43 -9.66 -21.04
N THR A 87 13.82 -10.60 -20.16
CA THR A 87 15.21 -10.85 -19.77
C THR A 87 15.56 -12.33 -19.95
N SER A 88 16.82 -12.69 -19.67
CA SER A 88 17.21 -14.11 -19.63
C SER A 88 16.55 -14.90 -18.48
N THR A 89 15.95 -14.21 -17.50
CA THR A 89 15.28 -14.78 -16.33
C THR A 89 13.76 -14.55 -16.33
N LEU A 90 13.26 -13.65 -17.19
CA LEU A 90 11.85 -13.30 -17.31
C LEU A 90 11.38 -13.41 -18.76
N THR A 91 10.74 -14.52 -19.09
CA THR A 91 10.09 -14.73 -20.40
C THR A 91 8.79 -13.93 -20.50
N CYS A 92 8.30 -13.71 -21.73
CA CYS A 92 7.02 -13.05 -21.97
C CYS A 92 5.87 -13.61 -21.11
N GLU A 93 5.67 -14.93 -21.11
CA GLU A 93 4.58 -15.57 -20.35
C GLU A 93 4.73 -15.37 -18.83
N GLN A 94 5.96 -15.36 -18.32
CA GLN A 94 6.23 -15.09 -16.90
C GLN A 94 5.94 -13.62 -16.56
N GLY A 95 6.36 -12.66 -17.39
CA GLY A 95 6.06 -11.25 -17.19
C GLY A 95 4.55 -10.98 -17.23
N LYS A 96 3.85 -11.53 -18.23
CA LYS A 96 2.38 -11.50 -18.32
C LYS A 96 1.69 -12.02 -17.06
N TYR A 97 2.15 -13.17 -16.56
CA TYR A 97 1.63 -13.71 -15.30
C TYR A 97 1.90 -12.80 -14.10
N GLN A 98 3.11 -12.23 -13.99
CA GLN A 98 3.47 -11.35 -12.88
C GLN A 98 2.68 -10.02 -12.91
N ILE A 99 2.46 -9.41 -14.07
CA ILE A 99 1.62 -8.20 -14.23
C ILE A 99 0.20 -8.50 -13.75
N LYS A 100 -0.38 -9.59 -14.26
CA LYS A 100 -1.73 -10.01 -13.85
C LYS A 100 -1.80 -10.28 -12.35
N LYS A 101 -0.77 -10.90 -11.77
CA LYS A 101 -0.70 -11.15 -10.33
C LYS A 101 -0.69 -9.83 -9.54
N PHE A 102 0.16 -8.87 -9.93
CA PHE A 102 0.28 -7.57 -9.29
C PHE A 102 -1.04 -6.79 -9.37
N GLY A 103 -1.63 -6.64 -10.55
CA GLY A 103 -2.92 -5.94 -10.72
C GLY A 103 -4.07 -6.59 -9.94
N ASN A 104 -4.09 -7.93 -9.82
CA ASN A 104 -5.07 -8.59 -8.94
C ASN A 104 -4.82 -8.29 -7.45
N SER A 105 -3.58 -8.15 -7.01
CA SER A 105 -3.26 -7.76 -5.64
C SER A 105 -3.72 -6.32 -5.34
N GLU A 106 -3.56 -5.40 -6.29
CA GLU A 106 -4.11 -4.03 -6.17
C GLU A 106 -5.63 -4.03 -6.08
N ILE A 107 -6.34 -4.73 -6.99
CA ILE A 107 -7.80 -4.85 -6.94
C ILE A 107 -8.27 -5.39 -5.59
N ILE A 108 -7.59 -6.41 -5.04
CA ILE A 108 -7.95 -6.99 -3.75
C ILE A 108 -7.71 -6.00 -2.61
N LEU A 109 -6.58 -5.29 -2.61
CA LEU A 109 -6.28 -4.27 -1.61
C LEU A 109 -7.28 -3.11 -1.68
N GLY A 110 -7.58 -2.62 -2.88
CA GLY A 110 -8.52 -1.54 -3.09
C GLY A 110 -9.92 -1.89 -2.59
N ARG A 111 -10.41 -3.11 -2.90
CA ARG A 111 -11.67 -3.62 -2.32
C ARG A 111 -11.64 -3.69 -0.80
N ALA A 112 -10.52 -4.08 -0.22
CA ALA A 112 -10.38 -4.12 1.24
C ALA A 112 -10.44 -2.72 1.87
N TYR A 113 -9.79 -1.72 1.26
CA TYR A 113 -9.92 -0.33 1.72
C TYR A 113 -11.35 0.18 1.66
N LYS A 114 -12.08 -0.09 0.57
CA LYS A 114 -13.50 0.33 0.46
C LYS A 114 -14.38 -0.26 1.56
N VAL A 115 -14.04 -1.44 2.09
CA VAL A 115 -14.77 -2.03 3.23
C VAL A 115 -14.61 -1.18 4.50
N LEU A 116 -13.43 -0.58 4.74
CA LEU A 116 -13.20 0.26 5.93
C LEU A 116 -14.09 1.50 5.98
N ASP A 117 -14.58 1.96 4.83
CA ASP A 117 -15.47 3.11 4.69
C ASP A 117 -16.96 2.73 4.85
N THR A 118 -17.28 1.44 4.97
CA THR A 118 -18.66 0.97 5.24
C THR A 118 -18.99 1.09 6.72
N GLU A 119 -20.26 1.32 7.08
CA GLU A 119 -20.69 1.50 8.48
C GLU A 119 -20.43 0.26 9.36
N ASP A 120 -20.36 -0.94 8.77
CA ASP A 120 -20.22 -2.20 9.50
C ASP A 120 -18.76 -2.70 9.57
N ALA A 121 -17.78 -1.87 9.17
CA ALA A 121 -16.38 -2.27 9.16
C ALA A 121 -15.89 -2.67 10.56
N SER A 122 -15.19 -3.79 10.62
CA SER A 122 -14.72 -4.43 11.85
C SER A 122 -13.20 -4.38 11.98
N GLU A 123 -12.68 -4.76 13.16
CA GLU A 123 -11.24 -4.96 13.33
C GLU A 123 -10.67 -6.08 12.44
N GLU A 124 -11.49 -7.06 12.07
CA GLU A 124 -11.08 -8.10 11.13
C GLU A 124 -10.82 -7.50 9.74
N ASP A 125 -11.63 -6.52 9.32
CA ASP A 125 -11.44 -5.80 8.07
C ASP A 125 -10.17 -4.95 8.10
N ILE A 126 -9.87 -4.29 9.23
CA ILE A 126 -8.58 -3.57 9.42
C ILE A 126 -7.40 -4.53 9.25
N ARG A 127 -7.45 -5.70 9.92
CA ARG A 127 -6.40 -6.74 9.79
C ARG A 127 -6.32 -7.29 8.38
N TRP A 128 -7.45 -7.39 7.68
CA TRP A 128 -7.50 -7.82 6.29
C TRP A 128 -6.81 -6.82 5.36
N VAL A 129 -7.04 -5.51 5.55
CA VAL A 129 -6.32 -4.47 4.79
C VAL A 129 -4.82 -4.56 5.04
N ILE A 130 -4.38 -4.60 6.31
CA ILE A 130 -2.96 -4.75 6.68
C ILE A 130 -2.32 -5.95 5.98
N LYS A 131 -3.00 -7.11 5.98
CA LYS A 131 -2.51 -8.32 5.31
C LYS A 131 -2.36 -8.14 3.79
N ASN A 132 -3.26 -7.39 3.15
CA ASN A 132 -3.18 -7.16 1.71
C ASN A 132 -2.15 -6.08 1.34
N ILE A 133 -1.89 -5.11 2.24
CA ILE A 133 -0.74 -4.21 2.13
C ILE A 133 0.55 -5.03 2.10
N ASP A 134 0.73 -5.96 3.05
CA ASP A 134 1.93 -6.82 3.09
C ASP A 134 2.09 -7.66 1.82
N LYS A 135 0.97 -8.15 1.29
CA LYS A 135 0.97 -8.91 0.03
C LYS A 135 1.39 -8.05 -1.15
N LEU A 136 0.84 -6.85 -1.28
CA LEU A 136 1.20 -5.93 -2.37
C LEU A 136 2.67 -5.47 -2.25
N ASN A 137 3.12 -5.12 -1.04
CA ASN A 137 4.52 -4.77 -0.75
C ASN A 137 5.52 -5.87 -1.12
N LYS A 138 5.10 -7.14 -1.03
CA LYS A 138 5.88 -8.28 -1.52
C LYS A 138 5.79 -8.44 -3.04
N ASP A 139 4.65 -8.15 -3.64
CA ASP A 139 4.49 -8.22 -5.10
C ASP A 139 5.27 -7.11 -5.84
N PHE A 140 5.63 -6.01 -5.17
CA PHE A 140 6.63 -5.05 -5.67
C PHE A 140 8.04 -5.66 -5.88
N GLU A 141 8.33 -6.83 -5.33
CA GLU A 141 9.60 -7.56 -5.51
C GLU A 141 9.58 -8.47 -6.74
N LEU A 142 8.47 -8.50 -7.49
CA LEU A 142 8.39 -9.22 -8.76
C LEU A 142 9.36 -8.62 -9.78
N GLU A 143 10.05 -9.49 -10.53
CA GLU A 143 11.05 -9.07 -11.52
C GLU A 143 10.45 -8.12 -12.55
N ILE A 144 9.20 -8.37 -12.99
CA ILE A 144 8.52 -7.50 -13.94
C ILE A 144 8.38 -6.07 -13.41
N ILE A 145 8.11 -5.90 -12.12
CA ILE A 145 7.95 -4.58 -11.51
C ILE A 145 9.28 -3.84 -11.51
N SER A 146 10.37 -4.52 -11.13
CA SER A 146 11.72 -3.94 -11.19
C SER A 146 12.22 -3.66 -12.61
N SER A 147 11.62 -4.27 -13.64
CA SER A 147 11.96 -4.02 -15.04
C SER A 147 11.25 -2.80 -15.63
N VAL A 148 10.13 -2.37 -15.03
CA VAL A 148 9.30 -1.26 -15.53
C VAL A 148 9.31 -0.03 -14.63
N LEU A 149 9.52 -0.21 -13.32
CA LEU A 149 9.64 0.88 -12.34
C LEU A 149 11.07 1.00 -11.83
N ASP A 150 11.53 2.23 -11.63
CA ASP A 150 12.81 2.48 -11.01
C ASP A 150 12.78 2.15 -9.49
N PRO A 151 13.92 1.74 -8.90
CA PRO A 151 13.95 1.36 -7.49
C PRO A 151 13.48 2.45 -6.50
N PRO A 152 13.81 3.75 -6.68
CA PRO A 152 13.25 4.83 -5.86
C PRO A 152 11.72 4.85 -5.84
N THR A 153 11.08 4.78 -7.02
CA THR A 153 9.61 4.72 -7.11
C THR A 153 9.04 3.53 -6.34
N ILE A 154 9.63 2.34 -6.48
CA ILE A 154 9.19 1.14 -5.74
C ILE A 154 9.31 1.35 -4.22
N VAL A 155 10.41 1.95 -3.76
CA VAL A 155 10.64 2.23 -2.34
C VAL A 155 9.58 3.18 -1.79
N ASP A 156 9.25 4.24 -2.51
CA ASP A 156 8.29 5.24 -2.03
C ASP A 156 6.84 4.72 -2.05
N LEU A 157 6.46 3.91 -3.03
CA LEU A 157 5.18 3.19 -3.03
C LEU A 157 5.07 2.24 -1.82
N LYS A 158 6.14 1.47 -1.54
CA LYS A 158 6.17 0.59 -0.35
C LYS A 158 6.09 1.39 0.95
N LYS A 159 6.75 2.54 1.06
CA LYS A 159 6.63 3.42 2.23
C LYS A 159 5.22 3.96 2.41
N THR A 160 4.58 4.42 1.34
CA THR A 160 3.19 4.92 1.40
C THR A 160 2.25 3.83 1.93
N ASN A 161 2.40 2.61 1.41
CA ASN A 161 1.72 1.42 1.92
C ASN A 161 2.03 1.14 3.40
N SER A 162 3.29 1.18 3.80
CA SER A 162 3.72 0.98 5.19
C SER A 162 3.18 2.05 6.13
N TYR A 163 3.02 3.29 5.67
CA TYR A 163 2.40 4.36 6.45
C TYR A 163 0.92 4.08 6.71
N ASN A 164 0.16 3.71 5.68
CA ASN A 164 -1.24 3.30 5.83
C ASN A 164 -1.37 2.09 6.77
N LYS A 165 -0.47 1.11 6.65
CA LYS A 165 -0.38 -0.01 7.59
C LYS A 165 -0.11 0.44 9.03
N ALA A 166 0.79 1.40 9.23
CA ALA A 166 1.12 1.92 10.55
C ALA A 166 -0.06 2.64 11.20
N LEU A 167 -0.82 3.43 10.43
CA LEU A 167 -2.08 4.05 10.86
C LEU A 167 -3.09 3.01 11.34
N LEU A 168 -3.34 1.99 10.51
CA LEU A 168 -4.29 0.92 10.82
C LEU A 168 -3.84 0.06 12.01
N THR A 169 -2.53 -0.17 12.16
CA THR A 169 -1.97 -0.90 13.30
C THR A 169 -2.13 -0.10 14.59
N ALA A 170 -1.82 1.20 14.56
CA ALA A 170 -2.02 2.08 15.71
C ALA A 170 -3.50 2.20 16.10
N ALA A 171 -4.41 2.19 15.13
CA ALA A 171 -5.85 2.13 15.40
C ALA A 171 -6.22 0.87 16.21
N LEU A 172 -5.73 -0.31 15.81
CA LEU A 172 -5.96 -1.56 16.54
C LEU A 172 -5.33 -1.58 17.94
N ASP A 173 -4.15 -0.95 18.09
CA ASP A 173 -3.41 -0.92 19.36
C ASP A 173 -3.95 0.12 20.35
N SER A 174 -4.69 1.12 19.88
CA SER A 174 -5.22 2.24 20.70
C SER A 174 -6.40 1.90 21.61
N LYS A 175 -6.82 0.63 21.66
CA LYS A 175 -7.95 0.15 22.48
C LYS A 175 -7.52 -0.38 23.85
#